data_AF-A0A1S9CJX8-F1
#
_entry.id   AF-A0A1S9CJX8-F1
#
_cell.length_a   1.000
_cell.length_b   1.000
_cell.length_c   1.000
_cell.angle_alpha   90.00
_cell.angle_beta   90.00
_cell.angle_gamma   90.00
#
_symmetry.space_group_name_H-M   'P 1'
#
loop_
_entity.id
_entity.type
_entity.pdbx_description
1 polymer ?
#
loop_
_entity_poly.entity_id
_entity_poly.type
_entity_poly.pdbx_seq_one_letter_code
_entity_poly.pdbx_strand_id
1 'polypeptide(L)'
;MVKDTFYNLKEEKKQRITAGALEVFAHLPLNQVTVTDIVQATGIARGSFYQYFDNVEDVFFLIVSIVRAKKQLMLEELITEFDGDIFEITIATFENECDFFLQQEHQLLINMFQTSNVAFEDFNFLKQNLGGCYIDEMIQKINPTNLKFNSQQELKLLISMLMRIVMENISSIALDKVPREQAIENLKIQLGFIRNGVCI
;
A
#
# COMPACT_ATOMS: atom_id res chain seq x y z
N MET A 1 -11.44 -17.36 -8.40
CA MET A 1 -10.50 -17.69 -7.30
C MET A 1 -9.12 -18.01 -7.88
N VAL A 2 -8.02 -17.70 -7.18
CA VAL A 2 -6.69 -18.24 -7.53
C VAL A 2 -6.64 -19.75 -7.25
N LYS A 3 -6.30 -20.55 -8.25
CA LYS A 3 -6.36 -22.01 -8.19
C LYS A 3 -5.07 -22.63 -7.64
N ASP A 4 -5.15 -23.81 -7.05
CA ASP A 4 -3.98 -24.57 -6.52
C ASP A 4 -2.90 -24.80 -7.58
N THR A 5 -3.31 -24.94 -8.83
CA THR A 5 -2.42 -25.03 -10.00
C THR A 5 -1.46 -23.86 -10.13
N PHE A 6 -1.87 -22.65 -9.72
CA PHE A 6 -0.99 -21.48 -9.65
C PHE A 6 0.03 -21.62 -8.51
N TYR A 7 -0.42 -21.98 -7.30
CA TYR A 7 0.44 -22.08 -6.13
C TYR A 7 1.50 -23.20 -6.25
N ASN A 8 1.18 -24.26 -6.99
CA ASN A 8 2.07 -25.38 -7.31
C ASN A 8 3.09 -25.07 -8.43
N LEU A 9 3.06 -23.88 -9.04
CA LEU A 9 4.08 -23.48 -10.01
C LEU A 9 5.44 -23.31 -9.33
N LYS A 10 6.51 -23.54 -10.10
CA LYS A 10 7.87 -23.16 -9.69
C LYS A 10 7.93 -21.66 -9.38
N GLU A 11 8.70 -21.28 -8.35
CA GLU A 11 8.81 -19.89 -7.89
C GLU A 11 9.14 -18.90 -9.00
N GLU A 12 10.10 -19.23 -9.86
CA GLU A 12 10.48 -18.41 -11.02
C GLU A 12 9.28 -18.08 -11.92
N LYS A 13 8.40 -19.07 -12.17
CA LYS A 13 7.21 -18.87 -12.99
C LYS A 13 6.15 -18.07 -12.26
N LYS A 14 5.98 -18.25 -10.95
CA LYS A 14 5.08 -17.42 -10.13
C LYS A 14 5.53 -15.97 -10.15
N GLN A 15 6.81 -15.71 -9.88
CA GLN A 15 7.41 -14.38 -9.87
C GLN A 15 7.24 -13.67 -11.22
N ARG A 16 7.47 -14.38 -12.34
CA ARG A 16 7.27 -13.79 -13.68
C ARG A 16 5.80 -13.41 -13.93
N ILE A 17 4.86 -14.27 -13.52
CA ILE A 17 3.41 -13.98 -13.66
C ILE A 17 3.02 -12.81 -12.77
N THR A 18 3.46 -12.79 -11.51
CA THR A 18 3.13 -11.70 -10.58
C THR A 18 3.75 -10.39 -11.01
N ALA A 19 4.99 -10.38 -11.51
CA ALA A 19 5.65 -9.18 -12.02
C ALA A 19 4.94 -8.62 -13.26
N GLY A 20 4.59 -9.47 -14.23
CA GLY A 20 3.85 -9.01 -15.41
C GLY A 20 2.45 -8.51 -15.09
N ALA A 21 1.75 -9.15 -14.14
CA ALA A 21 0.44 -8.69 -13.69
C ALA A 21 0.54 -7.38 -12.88
N LEU A 22 1.54 -7.24 -12.02
CA LEU A 22 1.83 -5.99 -11.29
C LEU A 22 1.99 -4.82 -12.27
N GLU A 23 2.76 -5.02 -13.34
CA GLU A 23 2.97 -4.00 -14.38
C GLU A 23 1.66 -3.59 -15.05
N VAL A 24 0.77 -4.54 -15.38
CA VAL A 24 -0.54 -4.23 -15.98
C VAL A 24 -1.37 -3.34 -15.06
N PHE A 25 -1.50 -3.73 -13.79
CA PHE A 25 -2.31 -2.95 -12.85
C PHE A 25 -1.62 -1.64 -12.44
N ALA A 26 -0.30 -1.54 -12.56
CA ALA A 26 0.42 -0.28 -12.44
C ALA A 26 0.03 0.70 -13.55
N HIS A 27 -0.43 0.25 -14.72
CA HIS A 27 -0.76 1.14 -15.84
C HIS A 27 -2.26 1.29 -16.10
N LEU A 28 -3.08 0.30 -15.73
CA LEU A 28 -4.51 0.29 -15.99
C LEU A 28 -5.33 0.07 -14.71
N PRO A 29 -6.45 0.80 -14.51
CA PRO A 29 -7.41 0.48 -13.47
C PRO A 29 -8.10 -0.85 -13.75
N LEU A 30 -8.52 -1.55 -12.69
CA LEU A 30 -9.05 -2.92 -12.79
C LEU A 30 -10.19 -3.05 -13.79
N ASN A 31 -11.09 -2.06 -13.87
CA ASN A 31 -12.23 -2.05 -14.78
C ASN A 31 -11.85 -1.92 -16.28
N GLN A 32 -10.58 -1.64 -16.58
CA GLN A 32 -10.05 -1.56 -17.95
C GLN A 32 -9.15 -2.75 -18.29
N VAL A 33 -8.76 -3.58 -17.32
CA VAL A 33 -7.86 -4.71 -17.54
C VAL A 33 -8.62 -5.90 -18.13
N THR A 34 -8.04 -6.51 -19.16
CA THR A 34 -8.57 -7.71 -19.79
C THR A 34 -7.65 -8.92 -19.57
N VAL A 35 -8.19 -10.12 -19.79
CA VAL A 35 -7.39 -11.36 -19.83
C VAL A 35 -6.26 -11.24 -20.85
N THR A 36 -6.48 -10.54 -21.97
CA THR A 36 -5.49 -10.35 -23.03
C THR A 36 -4.29 -9.55 -22.52
N ASP A 37 -4.52 -8.49 -21.75
CA ASP A 37 -3.44 -7.65 -21.20
C ASP A 37 -2.56 -8.47 -20.25
N ILE A 38 -3.18 -9.25 -19.35
CA ILE A 38 -2.46 -10.11 -18.41
C ILE A 38 -1.63 -11.17 -19.14
N VAL A 39 -2.20 -11.87 -20.14
CA VAL A 39 -1.44 -12.94 -20.83
C VAL A 39 -0.29 -12.38 -21.66
N GLN A 40 -0.44 -11.18 -22.23
CA GLN A 40 0.63 -10.50 -22.95
C GLN A 40 1.76 -10.09 -22.00
N ALA A 41 1.45 -9.43 -20.88
CA ALA A 41 2.46 -8.97 -19.93
C ALA A 41 3.17 -10.11 -19.18
N THR A 42 2.45 -11.19 -18.87
CA THR A 42 3.01 -12.34 -18.13
C THR A 42 3.64 -13.40 -19.02
N GLY A 43 3.41 -13.34 -20.34
CA GLY A 43 3.89 -14.32 -21.31
C GLY A 43 3.38 -15.74 -21.02
N ILE A 44 2.15 -15.89 -20.57
CA ILE A 44 1.45 -17.20 -20.46
C ILE A 44 0.45 -17.36 -21.59
N ALA A 45 0.10 -18.59 -21.96
CA ALA A 45 -0.98 -18.82 -22.92
C ALA A 45 -2.35 -18.49 -22.31
N ARG A 46 -3.32 -18.10 -23.13
CA ARG A 46 -4.71 -17.83 -22.68
C ARG A 46 -5.34 -19.04 -21.98
N GLY A 47 -5.07 -20.26 -22.44
CA GLY A 47 -5.52 -21.48 -21.75
C GLY A 47 -4.89 -21.62 -20.35
N SER A 48 -3.62 -21.24 -20.19
CA SER A 48 -2.94 -21.23 -18.88
C SER A 48 -3.51 -20.19 -17.93
N PHE A 49 -3.99 -19.04 -18.43
CA PHE A 49 -4.70 -18.08 -17.60
C PHE A 49 -5.86 -18.75 -16.86
N TYR A 50 -6.77 -19.41 -17.60
CA TYR A 50 -7.92 -20.08 -17.01
C TYR A 50 -7.57 -21.31 -16.18
N GLN A 51 -6.36 -21.86 -16.37
CA GLN A 51 -5.82 -22.88 -15.49
C GLN A 51 -5.46 -22.32 -14.10
N TYR A 52 -5.08 -21.04 -14.00
CA TYR A 52 -4.57 -20.41 -12.76
C TYR A 52 -5.60 -19.50 -12.08
N PHE A 53 -6.43 -18.83 -12.86
CA PHE A 53 -7.36 -17.80 -12.42
C PHE A 53 -8.73 -18.02 -13.08
N ASP A 54 -9.82 -17.63 -12.42
CA ASP A 54 -11.16 -17.66 -13.05
C ASP A 54 -11.41 -16.37 -13.83
N ASN A 55 -10.93 -15.24 -13.32
CA ASN A 55 -11.15 -13.91 -13.88
C ASN A 55 -9.98 -12.96 -13.58
N VAL A 56 -10.09 -11.70 -14.02
CA VAL A 56 -9.05 -10.67 -13.85
C VAL A 56 -8.97 -10.22 -12.39
N GLU A 57 -10.12 -10.19 -11.71
CA GLU A 57 -10.25 -9.80 -10.30
C GLU A 57 -9.43 -10.71 -9.39
N ASP A 58 -9.34 -12.00 -9.69
CA ASP A 58 -8.47 -12.94 -8.96
C ASP A 58 -7.00 -12.54 -9.01
N VAL A 59 -6.54 -12.12 -10.20
CA VAL A 59 -5.16 -11.66 -10.40
C VAL A 59 -4.95 -10.36 -9.64
N PHE A 60 -5.92 -9.45 -9.71
CA PHE A 60 -5.86 -8.19 -8.97
C PHE A 60 -5.74 -8.41 -7.46
N PHE A 61 -6.60 -9.25 -6.86
CA PHE A 61 -6.55 -9.52 -5.43
C PHE A 61 -5.27 -10.25 -5.01
N LEU A 62 -4.73 -11.13 -5.86
CA LEU A 62 -3.42 -11.72 -5.65
C LEU A 62 -2.33 -10.63 -5.59
N ILE A 63 -2.30 -9.71 -6.55
CA ILE A 63 -1.32 -8.61 -6.58
C ILE A 63 -1.47 -7.69 -5.36
N VAL A 64 -2.70 -7.31 -5.01
CA VAL A 64 -3.02 -6.55 -3.79
C VAL A 64 -2.42 -7.23 -2.55
N SER A 65 -2.61 -8.55 -2.42
CA SER A 65 -2.09 -9.31 -1.27
C SER A 65 -0.56 -9.33 -1.19
N ILE A 66 0.12 -9.40 -2.34
CA ILE A 66 1.59 -9.41 -2.41
C ILE A 66 2.15 -8.04 -2.03
N VAL A 67 1.57 -6.96 -2.59
CA VAL A 67 1.97 -5.59 -2.26
C VAL A 67 1.75 -5.32 -0.78
N ARG A 68 0.60 -5.77 -0.23
CA ARG A 68 0.31 -5.68 1.21
C ARG A 68 1.36 -6.39 2.05
N ALA A 69 1.69 -7.64 1.72
CA ALA A 69 2.69 -8.41 2.47
C ALA A 69 4.09 -7.75 2.43
N LYS A 70 4.48 -7.18 1.29
CA LYS A 70 5.72 -6.41 1.17
C LYS A 70 5.71 -5.17 2.07
N LYS A 71 4.61 -4.41 2.06
CA LYS A 71 4.45 -3.22 2.92
C LYS A 71 4.42 -3.56 4.41
N GLN A 72 3.79 -4.67 4.78
CA GLN A 72 3.81 -5.21 6.13
C GLN A 72 5.24 -5.46 6.62
N LEU A 73 6.02 -6.22 5.85
CA LEU A 73 7.39 -6.57 6.24
C LEU A 73 8.26 -5.31 6.38
N MET A 74 8.20 -4.41 5.41
CA MET A 74 8.88 -3.12 5.48
C MET A 74 8.52 -2.36 6.76
N LEU A 75 7.24 -2.25 7.09
CA LEU A 75 6.82 -1.49 8.25
C LEU A 75 7.13 -2.20 9.59
N GLU A 76 7.20 -3.53 9.62
CA GLU A 76 7.74 -4.28 10.76
C GLU A 76 9.24 -4.03 10.99
N GLU A 77 10.01 -3.93 9.90
CA GLU A 77 11.43 -3.54 9.95
C GLU A 77 11.58 -2.13 10.51
N LEU A 78 10.80 -1.16 10.01
CA LEU A 78 10.81 0.23 10.51
C LEU A 78 10.40 0.33 11.98
N ILE A 79 9.37 -0.39 12.40
CA ILE A 79 8.95 -0.42 13.82
C ILE A 79 10.10 -0.89 14.71
N THR A 80 10.85 -1.89 14.26
CA THR A 80 12.00 -2.44 15.00
C THR A 80 13.17 -1.47 15.00
N GLU A 81 13.48 -0.89 13.84
CA GLU A 81 14.60 0.06 13.67
C GLU A 81 14.44 1.32 14.54
N PHE A 82 13.22 1.88 14.58
CA PHE A 82 12.92 3.12 15.29
C PHE A 82 12.35 2.90 16.70
N ASP A 83 12.51 1.69 17.27
CA ASP A 83 12.03 1.32 18.61
C ASP A 83 10.58 1.76 18.86
N GLY A 84 9.71 1.56 17.86
CA GLY A 84 8.30 1.90 17.93
C GLY A 84 7.97 3.40 17.96
N ASP A 85 8.91 4.32 17.70
CA ASP A 85 8.63 5.77 17.59
C ASP A 85 7.77 6.06 16.34
N ILE A 86 6.47 6.27 16.56
CA ILE A 86 5.50 6.44 15.48
C ILE A 86 5.82 7.61 14.55
N PHE A 87 6.50 8.67 15.02
CA PHE A 87 6.83 9.83 14.19
C PHE A 87 8.00 9.52 13.27
N GLU A 88 9.07 8.90 13.79
CA GLU A 88 10.21 8.46 12.96
C GLU A 88 9.77 7.39 11.95
N ILE A 89 8.95 6.42 12.40
CA ILE A 89 8.34 5.42 11.51
C ILE A 89 7.51 6.08 10.41
N THR A 90 6.75 7.14 10.72
CA THR A 90 5.94 7.86 9.73
C THR A 90 6.82 8.55 8.68
N ILE A 91 7.93 9.19 9.09
CA ILE A 91 8.90 9.81 8.18
C ILE A 91 9.52 8.76 7.28
N ALA A 92 10.05 7.67 7.85
CA ALA A 92 10.68 6.60 7.09
C ALA A 92 9.68 5.89 6.15
N THR A 93 8.42 5.74 6.57
CA THR A 93 7.35 5.22 5.70
C THR A 93 7.15 6.14 4.50
N PHE A 94 7.06 7.45 4.71
CA PHE A 94 6.92 8.41 3.63
C PHE A 94 8.11 8.39 2.66
N GLU A 95 9.34 8.30 3.17
CA GLU A 95 10.55 8.23 2.34
C GLU A 95 10.58 6.95 1.47
N ASN A 96 10.23 5.80 2.05
CA ASN A 96 10.10 4.54 1.31
C ASN A 96 9.01 4.60 0.24
N GLU A 97 7.85 5.20 0.56
CA GLU A 97 6.79 5.41 -0.42
C GLU A 97 7.25 6.36 -1.53
N CYS A 98 8.05 7.39 -1.24
CA CYS A 98 8.64 8.27 -2.25
C CYS A 98 9.57 7.53 -3.21
N ASP A 99 10.38 6.59 -2.71
CA ASP A 99 11.25 5.77 -3.55
C ASP A 99 10.43 4.81 -4.42
N PHE A 100 9.36 4.23 -3.86
CA PHE A 100 8.37 3.44 -4.60
C PHE A 100 7.64 4.27 -5.68
N PHE A 101 7.36 5.54 -5.38
CA PHE A 101 6.76 6.53 -6.27
C PHE A 101 7.55 6.78 -7.55
N LEU A 102 8.88 6.77 -7.44
CA LEU A 102 9.78 7.03 -8.56
C LEU A 102 9.99 5.80 -9.46
N GLN A 103 9.49 4.62 -9.06
CA GLN A 103 9.66 3.34 -9.77
C GLN A 103 8.39 2.81 -10.48
N GLN A 104 7.38 3.65 -10.77
CA GLN A 104 6.11 3.32 -11.44
C GLN A 104 5.12 2.42 -10.66
N GLU A 105 5.50 1.86 -9.51
CA GLU A 105 4.61 1.00 -8.71
C GLU A 105 3.48 1.79 -8.00
N HIS A 106 3.52 3.13 -7.91
CA HIS A 106 2.46 3.94 -7.29
C HIS A 106 1.23 4.15 -8.19
N GLN A 107 1.39 4.13 -9.52
CA GLN A 107 0.24 4.23 -10.42
C GLN A 107 -0.70 3.03 -10.22
N LEU A 108 -0.19 1.91 -9.71
CA LEU A 108 -1.00 0.79 -9.20
C LEU A 108 -1.93 1.23 -8.07
N LEU A 109 -1.41 1.91 -7.05
CA LEU A 109 -2.21 2.38 -5.92
C LEU A 109 -3.23 3.42 -6.39
N ILE A 110 -2.82 4.37 -7.25
CA ILE A 110 -3.74 5.32 -7.87
C ILE A 110 -4.84 4.59 -8.64
N ASN A 111 -4.49 3.61 -9.46
CA ASN A 111 -5.43 2.81 -10.24
C ASN A 111 -6.36 2.01 -9.32
N MET A 112 -5.85 1.44 -8.21
CA MET A 112 -6.65 0.80 -7.17
C MET A 112 -7.68 1.79 -6.59
N PHE A 113 -7.27 3.02 -6.29
CA PHE A 113 -8.17 4.08 -5.79
C PHE A 113 -9.11 4.63 -6.88
N GLN A 114 -8.68 4.74 -8.14
CA GLN A 114 -9.51 5.26 -9.24
C GLN A 114 -10.54 4.25 -9.75
N THR A 115 -10.30 2.95 -9.56
CA THR A 115 -11.32 1.93 -9.79
C THR A 115 -12.51 2.12 -8.83
N SER A 116 -12.41 2.94 -7.77
CA SER A 116 -13.45 3.17 -6.77
C SER A 116 -14.50 4.25 -7.11
N ASN A 117 -14.91 4.37 -8.39
CA ASN A 117 -16.33 4.65 -8.66
C ASN A 117 -17.20 3.38 -8.46
N VAL A 118 -16.58 2.27 -8.06
CA VAL A 118 -17.21 1.04 -7.59
C VAL A 118 -17.59 1.16 -6.11
N ALA A 119 -18.76 0.62 -5.77
CA ALA A 119 -19.56 0.83 -4.58
C ALA A 119 -18.80 0.85 -3.23
N PHE A 120 -19.37 1.60 -2.28
CA PHE A 120 -19.01 1.75 -0.87
C PHE A 120 -18.69 0.42 -0.12
N GLU A 121 -19.10 -0.72 -0.66
CA GLU A 121 -18.85 -2.06 -0.14
C GLU A 121 -17.40 -2.53 -0.37
N ASP A 122 -16.78 -2.18 -1.51
CA ASP A 122 -15.39 -2.58 -1.82
C ASP A 122 -14.34 -1.71 -1.13
N PHE A 123 -14.67 -0.47 -0.77
CA PHE A 123 -13.79 0.35 0.08
C PHE A 123 -13.69 -0.23 1.50
N ASN A 124 -14.77 -0.82 2.03
CA ASN A 124 -14.72 -1.58 3.28
C ASN A 124 -13.94 -2.88 3.13
N PHE A 125 -14.02 -3.55 1.97
CA PHE A 125 -13.20 -4.72 1.65
C PHE A 125 -11.71 -4.37 1.56
N LEU A 126 -11.34 -3.28 0.88
CA LEU A 126 -9.97 -2.76 0.84
C LEU A 126 -9.53 -2.33 2.25
N LYS A 127 -10.37 -1.66 3.03
CA LYS A 127 -10.04 -1.29 4.41
C LYS A 127 -9.83 -2.52 5.32
N GLN A 128 -10.65 -3.57 5.18
CA GLN A 128 -10.47 -4.83 5.92
C GLN A 128 -9.27 -5.65 5.42
N ASN A 129 -9.03 -5.70 4.10
CA ASN A 129 -8.06 -6.58 3.47
C ASN A 129 -6.73 -5.92 3.08
N LEU A 130 -6.58 -4.61 3.23
CA LEU A 130 -5.29 -3.90 3.11
C LEU A 130 -4.75 -3.39 4.44
N GLY A 131 -5.59 -3.09 5.43
CA GLY A 131 -5.13 -2.44 6.68
C GLY A 131 -5.76 -2.90 7.99
N GLY A 132 -6.92 -3.55 7.96
CA GLY A 132 -7.71 -3.84 9.16
C GLY A 132 -6.97 -4.66 10.22
N CYS A 133 -6.47 -5.84 9.85
CA CYS A 133 -5.78 -6.70 10.83
C CYS A 133 -4.34 -6.26 11.14
N TYR A 134 -3.68 -5.54 10.21
CA TYR A 134 -2.29 -5.13 10.43
C TYR A 134 -2.18 -3.97 11.43
N ILE A 135 -3.06 -2.98 11.33
CA ILE A 135 -3.03 -1.82 12.22
C ILE A 135 -3.17 -2.26 13.69
N ASP A 136 -3.98 -3.28 13.97
CA ASP A 136 -4.15 -3.82 15.32
C ASP A 136 -2.87 -4.49 15.87
N GLU A 137 -2.15 -5.24 15.03
CA GLU A 137 -0.86 -5.84 15.40
C GLU A 137 0.24 -4.77 15.56
N MET A 138 0.26 -3.76 14.69
CA MET A 138 1.20 -2.64 14.80
C MET A 138 1.03 -1.85 16.08
N ILE A 139 -0.21 -1.58 16.48
CA ILE A 139 -0.52 -0.79 17.68
C ILE A 139 0.14 -1.38 18.92
N GLN A 140 0.25 -2.71 19.00
CA GLN A 140 0.90 -3.39 20.12
C GLN A 140 2.42 -3.18 20.16
N LYS A 141 3.03 -2.81 19.04
CA LYS A 141 4.48 -2.62 18.88
C LYS A 141 4.89 -1.13 18.92
N ILE A 142 3.93 -0.20 19.02
CA ILE A 142 4.22 1.23 19.14
C ILE A 142 4.74 1.53 20.54
N ASN A 143 5.83 2.30 20.62
CA ASN A 143 6.42 2.73 21.88
C ASN A 143 5.63 3.93 22.44
N PRO A 144 4.95 3.76 23.59
CA PRO A 144 4.07 4.79 24.11
C PRO A 144 4.81 5.84 24.94
N THR A 145 6.12 5.69 25.18
CA THR A 145 6.88 6.49 26.15
C THR A 145 6.72 8.00 25.96
N ASN A 146 6.63 8.46 24.71
CA ASN A 146 6.49 9.87 24.36
C ASN A 146 5.08 10.23 23.83
N LEU A 147 4.10 9.34 23.97
CA LEU A 147 2.75 9.53 23.47
C LEU A 147 1.75 9.71 24.62
N LYS A 148 0.87 10.70 24.48
CA LYS A 148 -0.24 10.93 25.41
C LYS A 148 -1.54 10.49 24.76
N PHE A 149 -2.07 9.34 25.19
CA PHE A 149 -3.36 8.82 24.77
C PHE A 149 -4.05 8.10 25.92
N ASN A 150 -5.38 8.18 26.00
CA ASN A 150 -6.18 7.57 27.06
C ASN A 150 -6.85 6.25 26.63
N SER A 151 -6.75 5.90 25.34
CA SER A 151 -7.35 4.67 24.81
C SER A 151 -6.66 4.20 23.53
N GLN A 152 -6.82 2.90 23.20
CA GLN A 152 -6.41 2.39 21.88
C GLN A 152 -7.13 3.10 20.73
N GLN A 153 -8.34 3.60 20.96
CA GLN A 153 -9.07 4.38 19.96
C GLN A 153 -8.36 5.70 19.66
N GLU A 154 -7.84 6.40 20.68
CA GLU A 154 -7.05 7.62 20.48
C GLU A 154 -5.76 7.34 19.69
N LEU A 155 -5.07 6.23 19.99
CA LEU A 155 -3.89 5.82 19.22
C LEU A 155 -4.23 5.46 17.76
N LYS A 156 -5.34 4.76 17.52
CA LYS A 156 -5.87 4.50 16.16
C LYS A 156 -6.17 5.80 15.41
N LEU A 157 -6.75 6.78 16.08
CA LEU A 157 -7.02 8.10 15.51
C LEU A 157 -5.73 8.82 15.15
N LEU A 158 -4.72 8.82 16.04
CA LEU A 158 -3.40 9.37 15.76
C LEU A 158 -2.78 8.72 14.52
N ILE A 159 -2.72 7.39 14.47
CA ILE A 159 -2.19 6.65 13.29
C ILE A 159 -2.94 7.05 12.02
N SER A 160 -4.28 7.16 12.09
CA SER A 160 -5.08 7.58 10.93
C SER A 160 -4.77 9.02 10.47
N MET A 161 -4.45 9.93 11.40
CA MET A 161 -4.04 11.30 11.08
C MET A 161 -2.65 11.33 10.43
N LEU A 162 -1.71 10.58 10.98
CA LEU A 162 -0.35 10.45 10.43
C LEU A 162 -0.39 9.88 9.01
N MET A 163 -1.20 8.83 8.78
CA MET A 163 -1.39 8.26 7.44
C MET A 163 -2.02 9.24 6.45
N ARG A 164 -2.95 10.10 6.89
CA ARG A 164 -3.51 11.16 6.03
C ARG A 164 -2.44 12.17 5.61
N ILE A 165 -1.58 12.58 6.53
CA ILE A 165 -0.45 13.48 6.27
C ILE A 165 0.54 12.84 5.27
N VAL A 166 0.86 11.56 5.44
CA VAL A 166 1.68 10.81 4.47
C VAL A 166 1.03 10.85 3.08
N MET A 167 -0.24 10.46 2.99
CA MET A 167 -0.97 10.42 1.71
C MET A 167 -1.12 11.78 1.04
N GLU A 168 -1.30 12.86 1.82
CA GLU A 168 -1.37 14.23 1.31
C GLU A 168 -0.06 14.64 0.62
N ASN A 169 1.09 14.42 1.29
CA ASN A 169 2.40 14.78 0.72
C ASN A 169 2.80 13.87 -0.45
N ILE A 170 2.37 12.60 -0.41
CA ILE A 170 2.48 11.66 -1.52
C ILE A 170 1.71 12.19 -2.74
N SER A 171 0.47 12.63 -2.51
CA SER A 171 -0.41 13.14 -3.57
C SER A 171 0.10 14.45 -4.14
N SER A 172 0.70 15.33 -3.33
CA SER A 172 1.24 16.61 -3.82
C SER A 172 2.46 16.41 -4.74
N ILE A 173 3.29 15.40 -4.49
CA ILE A 173 4.33 14.98 -5.44
C ILE A 173 3.69 14.47 -6.74
N ALA A 174 2.67 13.59 -6.61
CA ALA A 174 2.05 12.91 -7.75
C ALA A 174 1.32 13.86 -8.71
N LEU A 175 0.43 14.68 -8.13
CA LEU A 175 -0.58 15.48 -8.83
C LEU A 175 -0.09 16.91 -9.05
N ASP A 176 0.47 17.53 -8.01
CA ASP A 176 0.86 18.95 -8.01
C ASP A 176 2.33 19.16 -8.39
N LYS A 177 3.08 18.07 -8.59
CA LYS A 177 4.52 18.07 -8.97
C LYS A 177 5.41 18.81 -7.97
N VAL A 178 5.05 18.77 -6.68
CA VAL A 178 5.90 19.28 -5.60
C VAL A 178 7.22 18.50 -5.56
N PRO A 179 8.39 19.15 -5.46
CA PRO A 179 9.67 18.46 -5.32
C PRO A 179 9.71 17.57 -4.07
N ARG A 180 10.37 16.41 -4.17
CA ARG A 180 10.47 15.43 -3.07
C ARG A 180 11.01 16.07 -1.80
N GLU A 181 12.07 16.87 -1.92
CA GLU A 181 12.72 17.53 -0.79
C GLU A 181 11.74 18.46 -0.06
N GLN A 182 10.95 19.22 -0.82
CA GLN A 182 9.93 20.11 -0.28
C GLN A 182 8.81 19.33 0.42
N ALA A 183 8.38 18.20 -0.15
CA ALA A 183 7.35 17.36 0.46
C ALA A 183 7.83 16.71 1.77
N ILE A 184 9.11 16.30 1.86
CA ILE A 184 9.71 15.81 3.11
C ILE A 184 9.73 16.92 4.18
N GLU A 185 10.09 18.16 3.80
CA GLU A 185 10.06 19.30 4.71
C GLU A 185 8.64 19.59 5.23
N ASN A 186 7.65 19.60 4.32
CA ASN A 186 6.25 19.81 4.67
C ASN A 186 5.74 18.74 5.65
N LEU A 187 6.03 17.47 5.38
CA LEU A 187 5.71 16.36 6.27
C LEU A 187 6.30 16.58 7.67
N LYS A 188 7.60 16.90 7.76
CA LYS A 188 8.29 17.13 9.05
C LYS A 188 7.67 18.28 9.83
N ILE A 189 7.26 19.36 9.17
CA ILE A 189 6.54 20.48 9.79
C ILE A 189 5.18 20.02 10.35
N GLN A 190 4.38 19.31 9.55
CA GLN A 190 3.06 18.81 9.96
C GLN A 190 3.17 17.84 11.15
N LEU A 191 4.16 16.94 11.14
CA LEU A 191 4.45 16.04 12.25
C LEU A 191 4.91 16.80 13.49
N GLY A 192 5.71 17.86 13.32
CA GLY A 192 6.11 18.75 14.41
C GLY A 192 4.92 19.40 15.11
N PHE A 193 3.89 19.83 14.36
CA PHE A 193 2.64 20.35 14.94
C PHE A 193 1.87 19.31 15.74
N ILE A 194 1.81 18.07 15.27
CA ILE A 194 1.16 16.97 16.01
C ILE A 194 1.95 16.63 17.27
N ARG A 195 3.27 16.53 17.17
CA ARG A 195 4.15 16.13 18.27
C ARG A 195 4.19 17.16 19.40
N ASN A 196 4.25 18.44 19.05
CA ASN A 196 4.51 19.51 20.02
C ASN A 196 3.26 20.34 20.35
N GLY A 197 2.17 20.18 19.60
CA GLY A 197 1.04 21.11 19.64
C GLY A 197 1.36 22.43 18.93
N VAL A 198 0.32 23.23 18.69
CA VAL A 198 0.42 24.52 17.98
C VAL A 198 0.43 25.71 18.96
N CYS A 199 -0.05 25.52 20.20
CA CYS A 199 -0.13 26.55 21.23
C CYS A 199 0.47 26.05 22.55
N ILE A 200 1.07 26.97 23.32
CA ILE A 200 1.68 26.74 24.64
C ILE A 200 0.66 27.00 25.75
#